data_AF-A0A2T6AV13-F1
#
_entry.id   AF-A0A2T6AV13-F1
#
_cell.length_a   1.000
_cell.length_b   1.000
_cell.length_c   1.000
_cell.angle_alpha   90.00
_cell.angle_beta   90.00
_cell.angle_gamma   90.00
#
_symmetry.space_group_name_H-M   'P 1'
#
loop_
_entity.id
_entity.type
_entity.pdbx_description
1 polymer ?
#
loop_
_entity_poly.entity_id
_entity_poly.type
_entity_poly.pdbx_seq_one_letter_code
_entity_poly.pdbx_strand_id
1 'polypeptide(L)'
;MKVFHILALSTALALPVSGMALADAKPIKAVEVETDVAAIANPKAAEYYGNLANDLQSAILARIQDRVADNGLTVGVDIDEVSLANSFQTAVGAQDSVLKGMVRLHDAEGTNMDAYEIAVSLEMVNSFLPEGAVAITSMTDAPEHYKALVDAFADTVAKRLP
;
A
#
# COMPACT_ATOMS: atom_id res chain seq x y z
N MET A 1 -44.29 -48.40 45.08
CA MET A 1 -44.84 -47.38 44.15
C MET A 1 -43.89 -47.25 42.97
N LYS A 2 -44.45 -47.37 41.76
CA LYS A 2 -43.78 -47.16 40.47
C LYS A 2 -43.48 -45.67 40.28
N VAL A 3 -42.32 -45.29 39.71
CA VAL A 3 -42.28 -44.35 38.57
C VAL A 3 -40.98 -44.54 37.77
N PHE A 4 -41.14 -44.82 36.48
CA PHE A 4 -40.18 -44.71 35.37
C PHE A 4 -39.69 -43.28 35.19
N HIS A 5 -38.44 -43.01 34.75
CA HIS A 5 -38.15 -41.83 33.90
C HIS A 5 -36.92 -42.04 32.97
N ILE A 6 -37.24 -42.28 31.69
CA ILE A 6 -36.75 -41.66 30.44
C ILE A 6 -35.23 -41.63 30.15
N LEU A 7 -34.87 -42.42 29.12
CA LEU A 7 -33.69 -42.29 28.24
C LEU A 7 -33.67 -40.92 27.55
N ALA A 8 -32.54 -40.21 27.58
CA ALA A 8 -32.24 -39.12 26.65
C ALA A 8 -30.94 -39.44 25.90
N LEU A 9 -31.08 -39.89 24.67
CA LEU A 9 -29.98 -40.14 23.74
C LEU A 9 -29.61 -38.81 23.06
N SER A 10 -28.56 -38.16 23.55
CA SER A 10 -28.04 -36.91 22.96
C SER A 10 -27.15 -37.24 21.77
N THR A 11 -27.71 -37.18 20.56
CA THR A 11 -26.96 -37.24 19.30
C THR A 11 -26.18 -35.92 19.12
N ALA A 12 -24.88 -35.94 19.43
CA ALA A 12 -23.98 -34.82 19.16
C ALA A 12 -23.76 -34.72 17.64
N LEU A 13 -24.35 -33.68 17.03
CA LEU A 13 -24.16 -33.34 15.63
C LEU A 13 -22.77 -32.70 15.47
N ALA A 14 -21.76 -33.49 15.08
CA ALA A 14 -20.45 -32.99 14.72
C ALA A 14 -20.52 -32.30 13.35
N LEU A 15 -20.57 -30.97 13.35
CA LEU A 15 -20.40 -30.18 12.13
C LEU A 15 -18.94 -30.29 11.67
N PRO A 16 -18.65 -30.70 10.42
CA PRO A 16 -17.30 -30.62 9.90
C PRO A 16 -16.93 -29.14 9.74
N VAL A 17 -15.96 -28.69 10.53
CA VAL A 17 -15.27 -27.42 10.27
C VAL A 17 -14.44 -27.65 9.01
N SER A 18 -14.99 -27.27 7.86
CA SER A 18 -14.21 -27.13 6.63
C SER A 18 -13.17 -26.04 6.89
N GLY A 19 -11.94 -26.45 7.17
CA GLY A 19 -10.81 -25.52 7.23
C GLY A 19 -10.71 -24.82 5.88
N MET A 20 -10.97 -23.51 5.86
CA MET A 20 -10.65 -22.69 4.69
C MET A 20 -9.14 -22.76 4.55
N ALA A 21 -8.66 -23.46 3.52
CA ALA A 21 -7.28 -23.36 3.10
C ALA A 21 -7.06 -21.91 2.68
N LEU A 22 -6.42 -21.12 3.54
CA LEU A 22 -5.81 -19.86 3.16
C LEU A 22 -4.83 -20.20 2.04
N ALA A 23 -5.05 -19.67 0.84
CA ALA A 23 -4.03 -19.71 -0.19
C ALA A 23 -2.76 -19.11 0.44
N ASP A 24 -1.67 -19.87 0.44
CA ASP A 24 -0.41 -19.48 1.06
C ASP A 24 0.07 -18.18 0.39
N ALA A 25 -0.12 -17.04 1.06
CA ALA A 25 0.30 -15.74 0.56
C ALA A 25 1.81 -15.79 0.32
N LYS A 26 2.24 -15.56 -0.92
CA LYS A 26 3.66 -15.71 -1.27
C LYS A 26 4.45 -14.63 -0.51
N PRO A 27 5.44 -15.01 0.32
CA PRO A 27 6.20 -14.04 1.10
C PRO A 27 6.95 -13.05 0.20
N ILE A 28 7.33 -11.91 0.77
CA ILE A 28 8.10 -10.88 0.09
C ILE A 28 9.58 -11.01 0.49
N LYS A 29 10.46 -11.13 -0.50
CA LYS A 29 11.90 -11.20 -0.30
C LYS A 29 12.53 -9.81 -0.18
N ALA A 30 12.16 -8.93 -1.10
CA ALA A 30 12.78 -7.62 -1.24
C ALA A 30 11.80 -6.59 -1.81
N VAL A 31 12.06 -5.33 -1.48
CA VAL A 31 11.42 -4.16 -2.09
C VAL A 31 12.54 -3.30 -2.65
N GLU A 32 12.47 -3.02 -3.94
CA GLU A 32 13.44 -2.23 -4.69
C GLU A 32 12.68 -1.04 -5.28
N VAL A 33 13.14 0.17 -5.00
CA VAL A 33 12.50 1.40 -5.48
C VAL A 33 13.50 2.19 -6.31
N GLU A 34 13.12 2.48 -7.54
CA GLU A 34 13.85 3.31 -8.48
C GLU A 34 13.05 4.58 -8.78
N THR A 35 13.75 5.70 -8.87
CA THR A 35 13.16 6.99 -9.20
C THR A 35 13.95 7.62 -10.32
N ASP A 36 13.32 7.96 -11.43
CA ASP A 36 14.00 8.65 -12.53
C ASP A 36 13.98 10.17 -12.35
N VAL A 37 15.10 10.84 -12.62
CA VAL A 37 15.22 12.31 -12.50
C VAL A 37 14.25 13.02 -13.46
N ALA A 38 13.87 12.34 -14.55
CA ALA A 38 12.90 12.82 -15.52
C ALA A 38 11.45 12.89 -14.98
N ALA A 39 11.16 12.22 -13.85
CA ALA A 39 9.84 12.20 -13.21
C ALA A 39 9.49 13.51 -12.48
N ILE A 40 10.42 14.45 -12.35
CA ILE A 40 10.23 15.67 -11.55
C ILE A 40 9.55 16.76 -12.39
N ALA A 41 8.27 17.02 -12.10
CA ALA A 41 7.52 18.05 -12.81
C ALA A 41 7.81 19.48 -12.31
N ASN A 42 8.30 19.67 -11.06
CA ASN A 42 8.53 21.00 -10.50
C ASN A 42 9.72 21.11 -9.52
N PRO A 43 10.25 22.33 -9.28
CA PRO A 43 11.45 22.55 -8.46
C PRO A 43 11.33 22.14 -6.98
N LYS A 44 10.11 22.13 -6.42
CA LYS A 44 9.90 21.77 -5.01
C LYS A 44 9.90 20.27 -4.77
N ALA A 45 9.38 19.49 -5.72
CA ALA A 45 9.55 18.04 -5.71
C ALA A 45 11.04 17.63 -5.79
N ALA A 46 11.88 18.44 -6.43
CA ALA A 46 13.33 18.19 -6.48
C ALA A 46 14.03 18.24 -5.11
N GLU A 47 13.48 18.97 -4.13
CA GLU A 47 14.04 19.03 -2.77
C GLU A 47 13.95 17.67 -2.05
N TYR A 48 12.93 16.86 -2.37
CA TYR A 48 12.67 15.57 -1.74
C TYR A 48 13.19 14.38 -2.57
N TYR A 49 13.35 14.57 -3.89
CA TYR A 49 13.72 13.51 -4.84
C TYR A 49 14.93 12.68 -4.40
N GLY A 50 15.98 13.32 -3.87
CA GLY A 50 17.20 12.62 -3.45
C GLY A 50 16.97 11.55 -2.37
N ASN A 51 15.85 11.61 -1.66
CA ASN A 51 15.45 10.64 -0.66
C ASN A 51 14.16 9.88 -1.02
N LEU A 52 13.45 10.24 -2.10
CA LEU A 52 12.14 9.69 -2.43
C LEU A 52 12.15 8.15 -2.53
N ALA A 53 13.14 7.57 -3.22
CA ALA A 53 13.29 6.13 -3.32
C ALA A 53 13.43 5.47 -1.94
N ASN A 54 14.30 6.03 -1.09
CA ASN A 54 14.53 5.54 0.27
C ASN A 54 13.29 5.69 1.16
N ASP A 55 12.59 6.82 1.04
CA ASP A 55 11.37 7.12 1.80
C ASP A 55 10.26 6.14 1.44
N LEU A 56 10.05 5.89 0.14
CA LEU A 56 9.07 4.92 -0.35
C LEU A 56 9.43 3.50 0.05
N GLN A 57 10.68 3.09 -0.14
CA GLN A 57 11.13 1.75 0.26
C GLN A 57 10.92 1.53 1.76
N SER A 58 11.30 2.51 2.59
CA SER A 58 11.12 2.45 4.04
C SER A 58 9.63 2.41 4.42
N ALA A 59 8.80 3.24 3.77
CA ALA A 59 7.37 3.31 4.02
C ALA A 59 6.64 2.02 3.63
N ILE A 60 7.02 1.38 2.51
CA ILE A 60 6.48 0.09 2.06
C ILE A 60 6.92 -1.00 3.04
N LEU A 61 8.22 -1.12 3.32
CA LEU A 61 8.76 -2.12 4.23
C LEU A 61 8.10 -2.05 5.61
N ALA A 62 7.88 -0.83 6.13
CA ALA A 62 7.23 -0.64 7.42
C ALA A 62 5.82 -1.27 7.50
N ARG A 63 5.11 -1.37 6.37
CA ARG A 63 3.74 -1.90 6.27
C ARG A 63 3.67 -3.40 6.01
N ILE A 64 4.77 -4.01 5.56
CA ILE A 64 4.80 -5.41 5.15
C ILE A 64 5.78 -6.27 5.95
N GLN A 65 6.28 -5.76 7.09
CA GLN A 65 7.31 -6.43 7.90
C GLN A 65 6.92 -7.87 8.29
N ASP A 66 5.64 -8.10 8.52
CA ASP A 66 5.06 -9.41 8.85
C ASP A 66 5.03 -10.41 7.69
N ARG A 67 5.29 -9.93 6.46
CA ARG A 67 5.28 -10.71 5.22
C ARG A 67 6.68 -10.91 4.62
N VAL A 68 7.72 -10.30 5.22
CA VAL A 68 9.09 -10.41 4.73
C VAL A 68 9.71 -11.74 5.13
N ALA A 69 10.33 -12.44 4.19
CA ALA A 69 11.06 -13.68 4.43
C ALA A 69 12.31 -13.80 3.53
N ASP A 70 13.19 -14.75 3.83
CA ASP A 70 14.45 -14.96 3.08
C ASP A 70 14.23 -15.34 1.60
N ASN A 71 13.07 -15.92 1.29
CA ASN A 71 12.65 -16.30 -0.06
C ASN A 71 11.24 -15.77 -0.33
N GLY A 72 10.95 -15.41 -1.57
CA GLY A 72 9.68 -14.77 -1.89
C GLY A 72 9.69 -14.02 -3.21
N LEU A 73 8.69 -13.18 -3.40
CA LEU A 73 8.61 -12.22 -4.50
C LEU A 73 9.48 -10.99 -4.22
N THR A 74 10.03 -10.41 -5.27
CA THR A 74 10.60 -9.07 -5.23
C THR A 74 9.58 -8.08 -5.76
N VAL A 75 9.40 -6.98 -5.02
CA VAL A 75 8.55 -5.86 -5.39
C VAL A 75 9.43 -4.75 -5.96
N GLY A 76 9.43 -4.58 -7.27
CA GLY A 76 10.07 -3.45 -7.94
C GLY A 76 9.09 -2.29 -8.07
N VAL A 77 9.51 -1.08 -7.74
CA VAL A 77 8.71 0.14 -7.86
C VAL A 77 9.50 1.16 -8.67
N ASP A 78 8.99 1.55 -9.82
CA ASP A 78 9.55 2.62 -10.63
C ASP A 78 8.66 3.85 -10.51
N ILE A 79 9.24 4.99 -10.14
CA ILE A 79 8.49 6.25 -10.05
C ILE A 79 8.57 7.01 -11.36
N ASP A 80 7.40 7.19 -11.96
CA ASP A 80 7.20 7.85 -13.26
C ASP A 80 6.97 9.36 -13.12
N GLU A 81 6.30 9.79 -12.05
CA GLU A 81 5.97 11.20 -11.84
C GLU A 81 5.92 11.57 -10.36
N VAL A 82 6.52 12.70 -10.01
CA VAL A 82 6.31 13.38 -8.74
C VAL A 82 6.10 14.88 -8.96
N SER A 83 4.96 15.37 -8.46
CA SER A 83 4.56 16.78 -8.51
C SER A 83 4.09 17.22 -7.13
N LEU A 84 4.58 18.38 -6.67
CA LEU A 84 4.16 19.00 -5.41
C LEU A 84 3.71 20.43 -5.68
N ALA A 85 2.42 20.64 -5.89
CA ALA A 85 1.87 21.97 -6.16
C ALA A 85 2.16 22.91 -4.98
N ASN A 86 2.57 24.16 -5.23
CA ASN A 86 2.70 25.13 -4.15
C ASN A 86 1.34 25.72 -3.74
N SER A 87 1.28 26.38 -2.59
CA SER A 87 0.03 26.95 -2.05
C SER A 87 -0.73 27.88 -3.01
N PHE A 88 -0.02 28.68 -3.81
CA PHE A 88 -0.65 29.53 -4.82
C PHE A 88 -1.25 28.69 -5.96
N GLN A 89 -0.49 27.75 -6.51
CA GLN A 89 -0.93 26.87 -7.59
C GLN A 89 -2.17 26.06 -7.18
N THR A 90 -2.18 25.53 -5.95
CA THR A 90 -3.33 24.79 -5.44
C THR A 90 -4.54 25.71 -5.23
N ALA A 91 -4.33 26.93 -4.71
CA ALA A 91 -5.43 27.88 -4.47
C ALA A 91 -6.14 28.33 -5.75
N VAL A 92 -5.43 28.37 -6.89
CA VAL A 92 -6.01 28.71 -8.19
C VAL A 92 -6.36 27.50 -9.06
N GLY A 93 -6.14 26.27 -8.55
CA GLY A 93 -6.37 25.03 -9.29
C GLY A 93 -5.48 24.86 -10.53
N ALA A 94 -4.28 25.43 -10.53
CA ALA A 94 -3.37 25.39 -11.68
C ALA A 94 -2.50 24.11 -11.73
N GLN A 95 -2.30 23.44 -10.60
CA GLN A 95 -1.50 22.22 -10.51
C GLN A 95 -1.93 21.42 -9.28
N ASP A 96 -1.90 20.09 -9.41
CA ASP A 96 -2.15 19.15 -8.32
C ASP A 96 -0.84 18.51 -7.83
N SER A 97 -0.86 18.07 -6.57
CA SER A 97 0.19 17.23 -6.02
C SER A 97 -0.13 15.76 -6.32
N VAL A 98 0.80 15.07 -6.97
CA VAL A 98 0.63 13.68 -7.41
C VAL A 98 1.94 12.91 -7.26
N LEU A 99 1.82 11.63 -6.91
CA LEU A 99 2.91 10.66 -6.97
C LEU A 99 2.45 9.45 -7.77
N LYS A 100 3.14 9.17 -8.88
CA LYS A 100 2.80 8.11 -9.82
C LYS A 100 3.97 7.17 -10.03
N GLY A 101 3.68 5.87 -10.10
CA GLY A 101 4.68 4.87 -10.43
C GLY A 101 4.10 3.52 -10.82
N MET A 102 4.97 2.69 -11.39
CA MET A 102 4.69 1.31 -11.77
C MET A 102 5.24 0.36 -10.70
N VAL A 103 4.41 -0.57 -10.26
CA VAL A 103 4.82 -1.66 -9.35
C VAL A 103 4.86 -2.95 -10.13
N ARG A 104 5.94 -3.71 -10.01
CA ARG A 104 6.10 -5.03 -10.62
C ARG A 104 6.51 -6.05 -9.59
N LEU A 105 5.83 -7.18 -9.60
CA LEU A 105 6.16 -8.32 -8.75
C LEU A 105 6.83 -9.36 -9.63
N HIS A 106 8.00 -9.81 -9.23
CA HIS A 106 8.70 -10.90 -9.92
C HIS A 106 9.19 -11.95 -8.92
N ASP A 107 9.34 -13.18 -9.41
CA ASP A 107 9.93 -14.26 -8.61
C ASP A 107 11.46 -14.27 -8.69
N ALA A 108 12.09 -15.26 -8.04
CA ALA A 108 13.54 -15.39 -7.99
C ALA A 108 14.19 -15.66 -9.37
N GLU A 109 13.42 -16.11 -10.36
CA GLU A 109 13.90 -16.32 -11.74
C GLU A 109 13.71 -15.07 -12.61
N GLY A 110 13.13 -13.99 -12.05
CA GLY A 110 12.83 -12.75 -12.77
C GLY A 110 11.54 -12.83 -13.58
N THR A 111 10.72 -13.87 -13.37
CA THR A 111 9.43 -13.98 -14.05
C THR A 111 8.46 -12.98 -13.45
N ASN A 112 7.91 -12.10 -14.29
CA ASN A 112 6.88 -11.16 -13.88
C ASN A 112 5.60 -11.92 -13.49
N MET A 113 5.19 -11.74 -12.24
CA MET A 113 4.00 -12.34 -11.65
C MET A 113 2.80 -11.40 -11.75
N ASP A 114 3.04 -10.10 -11.55
CA ASP A 114 2.02 -9.05 -11.62
C ASP A 114 2.67 -7.69 -11.90
N ALA A 115 1.91 -6.77 -12.49
CA ALA A 115 2.34 -5.39 -12.72
C ALA A 115 1.13 -4.46 -12.71
N TYR A 116 1.23 -3.35 -11.97
CA TYR A 116 0.16 -2.37 -11.89
C TYR A 116 0.69 -0.96 -11.64
N GLU A 117 0.00 0.01 -12.23
CA GLU A 117 0.26 1.43 -12.03
C GLU A 117 -0.47 1.92 -10.76
N ILE A 118 0.19 2.81 -10.02
CA ILE A 118 -0.37 3.57 -8.91
C ILE A 118 -0.25 5.05 -9.25
N ALA A 119 -1.35 5.78 -9.07
CA ALA A 119 -1.36 7.24 -9.06
C ALA A 119 -2.02 7.73 -7.78
N VAL A 120 -1.24 8.34 -6.90
CA VAL A 120 -1.71 8.91 -5.64
C VAL A 120 -1.97 10.40 -5.83
N SER A 121 -3.23 10.79 -5.63
CA SER A 121 -3.69 12.18 -5.58
C SER A 121 -4.26 12.50 -4.19
N LEU A 122 -4.71 13.75 -3.99
CA LEU A 122 -5.42 14.17 -2.79
C LEU A 122 -6.58 13.24 -2.42
N GLU A 123 -7.38 12.82 -3.40
CA GLU A 123 -8.52 11.93 -3.20
C GLU A 123 -8.06 10.57 -2.65
N MET A 124 -6.98 10.02 -3.21
CA MET A 124 -6.42 8.76 -2.76
C MET A 124 -5.88 8.88 -1.34
N VAL A 125 -5.15 9.95 -1.02
CA VAL A 125 -4.66 10.18 0.35
C VAL A 125 -5.80 10.25 1.36
N ASN A 126 -6.88 10.97 1.04
CA ASN A 126 -8.05 11.04 1.90
C ASN A 126 -8.71 9.67 2.13
N SER A 127 -8.60 8.73 1.18
CA SER A 127 -9.12 7.36 1.33
C SER A 127 -8.33 6.49 2.32
N PHE A 128 -7.11 6.89 2.69
CA PHE A 128 -6.27 6.22 3.68
C PHE A 128 -6.29 6.88 5.06
N LEU A 129 -7.00 8.01 5.22
CA LEU A 129 -7.15 8.64 6.52
C LEU A 129 -7.96 7.73 7.48
N PRO A 130 -7.60 7.69 8.77
CA PRO A 130 -8.33 6.91 9.75
C PRO A 130 -9.76 7.46 9.93
N GLU A 131 -10.69 6.60 10.34
CA GLU A 131 -12.06 7.03 10.61
C GLU A 131 -12.10 8.17 11.63
N GLY A 132 -12.87 9.22 11.33
CA GLY A 132 -12.98 10.42 12.16
C GLY A 132 -11.88 11.48 11.95
N ALA A 133 -10.90 11.23 11.07
CA ALA A 133 -9.95 12.26 10.66
C ALA A 133 -10.59 13.34 9.79
N VAL A 134 -10.03 14.55 9.88
CA VAL A 134 -10.42 15.67 9.02
C VAL A 134 -9.79 15.46 7.64
N ALA A 135 -10.60 15.52 6.59
CA ALA A 135 -10.12 15.41 5.22
C ALA A 135 -9.17 16.56 4.87
N ILE A 136 -8.11 16.24 4.16
CA ILE A 136 -7.22 17.22 3.55
C ILE A 136 -8.00 17.86 2.40
N THR A 137 -8.07 19.19 2.38
CA THR A 137 -8.84 19.93 1.36
C THR A 137 -7.96 20.46 0.23
N SER A 138 -6.64 20.50 0.45
CA SER A 138 -5.66 21.05 -0.49
C SER A 138 -4.29 20.48 -0.14
N MET A 139 -3.56 20.02 -1.14
CA MET A 139 -2.16 19.63 -1.01
C MET A 139 -1.25 20.73 -1.53
N THR A 140 -0.20 20.99 -0.79
CA THR A 140 0.82 21.99 -1.09
C THR A 140 2.20 21.35 -1.03
N ASP A 141 3.25 22.12 -1.29
CA ASP A 141 4.66 21.75 -1.13
C ASP A 141 5.12 21.64 0.33
N ALA A 142 4.17 21.57 1.27
CA ALA A 142 4.45 21.37 2.68
C ALA A 142 4.97 19.95 2.91
N PRO A 143 5.97 19.75 3.80
CA PRO A 143 6.55 18.43 4.07
C PRO A 143 5.51 17.37 4.48
N GLU A 144 4.45 17.78 5.17
CA GLU A 144 3.39 16.88 5.63
C GLU A 144 2.58 16.30 4.47
N HIS A 145 2.38 17.07 3.40
CA HIS A 145 1.66 16.62 2.20
C HIS A 145 2.52 15.69 1.35
N TYR A 146 3.82 15.96 1.24
CA TYR A 146 4.78 15.01 0.65
C TYR A 146 4.72 13.67 1.38
N LYS A 147 4.81 13.70 2.72
CA LYS A 147 4.72 12.48 3.52
C LYS A 147 3.40 11.75 3.32
N ALA A 148 2.29 12.47 3.20
CA ALA A 148 0.98 11.88 2.96
C ALA A 148 0.90 11.17 1.59
N LEU A 149 1.53 11.71 0.55
CA LEU A 149 1.64 11.03 -0.75
C LEU A 149 2.46 9.74 -0.67
N VAL A 150 3.63 9.79 -0.01
CA VAL A 150 4.49 8.62 0.21
C VAL A 150 3.76 7.54 1.00
N ASP A 151 3.08 7.93 2.08
CA ASP A 151 2.33 7.01 2.93
C ASP A 151 1.18 6.35 2.16
N ALA A 152 0.36 7.12 1.46
CA ALA A 152 -0.74 6.58 0.66
C ALA A 152 -0.26 5.67 -0.48
N PHE A 153 0.90 5.97 -1.09
CA PHE A 153 1.51 5.09 -2.09
C PHE A 153 1.89 3.76 -1.46
N ALA A 154 2.61 3.80 -0.34
CA ALA A 154 3.04 2.61 0.39
C ALA A 154 1.86 1.78 0.90
N ASP A 155 0.79 2.42 1.39
CA ASP A 155 -0.45 1.73 1.79
C ASP A 155 -1.14 1.05 0.59
N THR A 156 -1.12 1.69 -0.58
CA THR A 156 -1.68 1.12 -1.81
C THR A 156 -0.91 -0.12 -2.26
N VAL A 157 0.43 -0.07 -2.22
CA VAL A 157 1.29 -1.23 -2.50
C VAL A 157 0.96 -2.35 -1.52
N ALA A 158 1.03 -2.08 -0.21
CA ALA A 158 0.81 -3.10 0.82
C ALA A 158 -0.54 -3.81 0.71
N LYS A 159 -1.61 -3.08 0.35
CA LYS A 159 -2.96 -3.64 0.13
C LYS A 159 -3.08 -4.54 -1.10
N ARG A 160 -2.22 -4.36 -2.11
CA ARG A 160 -2.26 -5.11 -3.38
C ARG A 160 -1.28 -6.27 -3.44
N LEU A 161 -0.28 -6.29 -2.55
CA LEU A 161 0.62 -7.42 -2.47
C LEU A 161 -0.12 -8.68 -1.96
N PRO A 162 0.20 -9.87 -2.48
CA PRO A 162 -0.54 -11.12 -2.25
C PRO A 162 -0.52 -11.62 -0.81
#